data_AF-I7GIR3-F1
#
_entry.id   AF-I7GIR3-F1
#
_cell.length_a   1.000
_cell.length_b   1.000
_cell.length_c   1.000
_cell.angle_alpha   90.00
_cell.angle_beta   90.00
_cell.angle_gamma   90.00
#
_symmetry.space_group_name_H-M   'P 1'
#
loop_
_entity.id
_entity.type
_entity.pdbx_description
1 polymer ?
#
loop_
_entity_poly.entity_id
_entity_poly.type
_entity_poly.pdbx_seq_one_letter_code
_entity_poly.pdbx_strand_id
1 'polypeptide(L)'
;MCCVSSDNHCKLEPKANTKVICKRCKVMLGETMSSETTKFYMTEIIIQSSERSFPIIPRSRFVQSVITQCLVQLSSARSTFRFRIQGQDDKVYILLWLLNSDSLVIESLRNSKYIKKFPLLEDTLKADSSSAWSAIKVLYQPCIKSRNERLVSLWESDISVHPLTLPSATCLELLLILSRSNANLPSSLRHMNSFQVAFLKM
;
A
#
# COMPACT_ATOMS: atom_id res chain seq x y z
N MET A 1 -66.35 -11.13 -24.70
CA MET A 1 -66.27 -11.05 -23.22
C MET A 1 -66.18 -12.49 -22.71
N CYS A 2 -65.15 -12.98 -22.03
CA CYS A 2 -63.89 -12.43 -21.54
C CYS A 2 -62.84 -13.54 -21.67
N CYS A 3 -61.64 -13.20 -22.15
CA CYS A 3 -60.45 -14.00 -21.98
C CYS A 3 -59.96 -13.82 -20.53
N VAL A 4 -59.69 -14.90 -19.80
CA VAL A 4 -59.00 -14.83 -18.51
C VAL A 4 -57.62 -15.46 -18.70
N SER A 5 -56.64 -14.59 -18.92
CA SER A 5 -55.22 -14.94 -18.89
C SER A 5 -54.75 -14.95 -17.44
N SER A 6 -54.22 -16.08 -16.98
CA SER A 6 -53.63 -16.24 -15.65
C SER A 6 -52.19 -15.69 -15.65
N ASP A 7 -52.02 -14.40 -15.36
CA ASP A 7 -50.72 -13.80 -15.07
C ASP A 7 -50.26 -14.18 -13.64
N ASN A 8 -49.61 -15.33 -13.52
CA ASN A 8 -48.79 -15.64 -12.35
C ASN A 8 -47.42 -14.98 -12.52
N HIS A 9 -47.34 -13.70 -12.15
CA HIS A 9 -46.08 -12.98 -12.02
C HIS A 9 -45.32 -13.53 -10.81
N CYS A 10 -44.52 -14.58 -11.02
CA CYS A 10 -43.57 -15.10 -10.05
C CYS A 10 -42.54 -14.00 -9.76
N LYS A 11 -42.72 -13.25 -8.67
CA LYS A 11 -41.66 -12.40 -8.10
C LYS A 11 -40.55 -13.33 -7.59
N LEU A 12 -39.56 -13.58 -8.45
CA LEU A 12 -38.30 -14.19 -8.04
C LEU A 12 -37.60 -13.19 -7.11
N GLU A 13 -37.63 -13.48 -5.82
CA GLU A 13 -36.73 -12.86 -4.85
C GLU A 13 -35.29 -12.97 -5.38
N PRO A 14 -34.53 -11.87 -5.44
CA PRO A 14 -33.15 -11.93 -5.91
C PRO A 14 -32.37 -12.86 -4.98
N LYS A 15 -31.92 -13.98 -5.53
CA LYS A 15 -31.17 -15.02 -4.82
C LYS A 15 -29.97 -14.34 -4.13
N ALA A 16 -29.91 -14.42 -2.81
CA ALA A 16 -28.83 -13.79 -2.04
C ALA A 16 -27.48 -14.32 -2.54
N ASN A 17 -26.61 -13.43 -3.01
CA ASN A 17 -25.29 -13.80 -3.53
C ASN A 17 -24.46 -14.47 -2.43
N THR A 18 -23.76 -15.54 -2.77
CA THR A 18 -22.94 -16.27 -1.79
C THR A 18 -21.60 -15.54 -1.61
N LYS A 19 -21.24 -15.22 -0.36
CA LYS A 19 -19.99 -14.52 -0.06
C LYS A 19 -18.78 -15.43 -0.32
N VAL A 20 -17.78 -14.91 -1.01
CA VAL A 20 -16.48 -15.57 -1.16
C VAL A 20 -15.57 -15.10 -0.04
N ILE A 21 -15.01 -16.03 0.73
CA ILE A 21 -14.26 -15.75 1.95
C ILE A 21 -12.90 -16.42 1.88
N CYS A 22 -11.85 -15.72 2.31
CA CYS A 22 -10.53 -16.31 2.44
C CYS A 22 -10.54 -17.43 3.49
N LYS A 23 -10.15 -18.64 3.10
CA LYS A 23 -10.12 -19.79 4.02
C LYS A 23 -9.25 -19.54 5.26
N ARG A 24 -8.15 -18.78 5.10
CA ARG A 24 -7.13 -18.51 6.13
C ARG A 24 -7.52 -17.37 7.07
N CYS A 25 -7.70 -16.16 6.55
CA CYS A 25 -7.92 -14.96 7.38
C CYS A 25 -9.39 -14.58 7.55
N LYS A 26 -10.32 -15.31 6.90
CA LYS A 26 -11.77 -15.08 6.98
C LYS A 26 -12.26 -13.73 6.45
N VAL A 27 -11.40 -12.97 5.77
CA VAL A 27 -11.77 -11.72 5.09
C VAL A 27 -12.66 -12.03 3.87
N MET A 28 -13.68 -11.20 3.65
CA MET A 28 -14.52 -11.24 2.44
C MET A 28 -13.70 -10.84 1.23
N LEU A 29 -13.64 -11.71 0.23
CA LEU A 29 -12.90 -11.52 -1.01
C LEU A 29 -13.80 -11.14 -2.19
N GLY A 30 -15.10 -11.37 -2.08
CA GLY A 30 -16.03 -11.20 -3.19
C GLY A 30 -17.41 -11.81 -2.94
N GLU A 31 -18.17 -11.95 -4.01
CA GLU A 31 -19.49 -12.57 -4.06
C GLU A 31 -19.67 -13.40 -5.34
N THR A 32 -20.36 -14.53 -5.22
CA THR A 32 -20.80 -15.35 -6.34
C THR A 32 -22.11 -14.79 -6.86
N MET A 33 -22.09 -14.26 -8.08
CA MET A 33 -23.23 -13.62 -8.74
C MET A 33 -24.12 -14.65 -9.44
N SER A 34 -23.52 -15.71 -9.98
CA SER A 34 -24.18 -16.85 -10.64
C SER A 34 -23.32 -18.11 -10.46
N SER A 35 -23.81 -19.28 -10.90
CA SER A 35 -23.04 -20.54 -10.84
C SER A 35 -21.69 -20.47 -11.55
N GLU A 36 -21.54 -19.57 -12.52
CA GLU A 36 -20.34 -19.45 -13.35
C GLU A 36 -19.59 -18.13 -13.12
N THR A 37 -20.19 -17.17 -12.42
CA THR A 37 -19.63 -15.82 -12.27
C THR A 37 -19.36 -15.49 -10.82
N THR A 38 -18.09 -15.26 -10.52
CA THR A 38 -17.63 -14.77 -9.21
C THR A 38 -17.02 -13.38 -9.37
N LYS A 39 -17.52 -12.42 -8.59
CA LYS A 39 -17.00 -11.06 -8.51
C LYS A 39 -16.09 -10.96 -7.30
N PHE A 40 -14.83 -10.60 -7.50
CA PHE A 40 -13.90 -10.35 -6.40
C PHE A 40 -13.78 -8.84 -6.14
N TYR A 41 -13.71 -8.46 -4.86
CA TYR A 41 -13.54 -7.08 -4.41
C TYR A 41 -12.08 -6.75 -4.08
N MET A 42 -11.15 -7.64 -4.40
CA MET A 42 -9.72 -7.37 -4.29
C MET A 42 -9.24 -6.57 -5.51
N THR A 43 -8.29 -5.67 -5.25
CA THR A 43 -7.58 -4.92 -6.31
C THR A 43 -6.67 -5.82 -7.16
N GLU A 44 -6.40 -7.06 -6.72
CA GLU A 44 -5.58 -8.02 -7.44
C GLU A 44 -6.06 -9.46 -7.19
N ILE A 45 -6.16 -10.26 -8.25
CA ILE A 45 -6.45 -11.69 -8.21
C ILE A 45 -5.32 -12.38 -8.95
N ILE A 46 -4.60 -13.28 -8.28
CA ILE A 46 -3.56 -14.09 -8.93
C ILE A 46 -4.14 -15.48 -9.13
N ILE A 47 -4.58 -15.77 -10.35
CA ILE A 47 -4.99 -17.12 -10.76
C ILE A 47 -3.77 -17.76 -11.41
N GLN A 48 -3.26 -18.85 -10.82
CA GLN A 48 -2.05 -19.49 -11.30
C GLN A 48 -2.36 -20.85 -11.95
N SER A 49 -2.00 -20.97 -13.24
CA SER A 49 -1.83 -22.25 -13.93
C SER A 49 -0.47 -22.85 -13.54
N SER A 50 -0.42 -24.18 -13.36
CA SER A 50 0.67 -24.90 -12.67
C SER A 50 2.02 -24.96 -13.40
N GLU A 51 2.20 -24.30 -14.55
CA GLU A 51 3.35 -24.58 -15.44
C GLU A 51 4.41 -23.47 -15.55
N ARG A 52 4.20 -22.26 -14.99
CA ARG A 52 5.23 -21.19 -15.03
C ARG A 52 5.56 -20.67 -13.64
N SER A 53 6.84 -20.75 -13.27
CA SER A 53 7.36 -20.12 -12.05
C SER A 53 7.46 -18.61 -12.27
N PHE A 54 6.48 -17.85 -11.80
CA PHE A 54 6.62 -16.40 -11.70
C PHE A 54 7.35 -16.06 -10.40
N PRO A 55 8.24 -15.05 -10.40
CA PRO A 55 8.85 -14.57 -9.18
C PRO A 55 7.74 -14.03 -8.28
N ILE A 56 7.54 -14.65 -7.11
CA ILE A 56 6.62 -14.14 -6.09
C ILE A 56 7.22 -12.86 -5.54
N ILE A 57 6.63 -11.71 -5.90
CA ILE A 57 7.05 -10.41 -5.36
C ILE A 57 6.52 -10.30 -3.93
N PRO A 58 7.38 -10.11 -2.91
CA PRO A 58 6.92 -9.88 -1.56
C PRO A 58 6.02 -8.65 -1.49
N ARG A 59 4.95 -8.71 -0.69
CA ARG A 59 3.96 -7.63 -0.60
C ARG A 59 4.59 -6.28 -0.25
N SER A 60 5.59 -6.27 0.62
CA SER A 60 6.35 -5.07 0.98
C SER A 60 7.10 -4.44 -0.19
N ARG A 61 7.63 -5.25 -1.12
CA ARG A 61 8.25 -4.77 -2.36
C ARG A 61 7.21 -4.21 -3.31
N PHE A 62 6.08 -4.89 -3.44
CA PHE A 62 4.95 -4.40 -4.25
C PHE A 62 4.46 -3.04 -3.76
N VAL A 63 4.17 -2.91 -2.45
CA VAL A 63 3.72 -1.65 -1.85
C VAL A 63 4.76 -0.54 -2.05
N GLN A 64 6.05 -0.83 -1.85
CA GLN A 64 7.11 0.15 -2.14
C GLN A 64 7.10 0.59 -3.60
N SER A 65 7.15 -0.33 -4.55
CA SER A 65 7.27 0.01 -5.97
C SER A 65 6.06 0.80 -6.46
N VAL A 66 4.84 0.36 -6.12
CA VAL A 66 3.60 1.04 -6.53
C VAL A 66 3.50 2.44 -5.93
N ILE A 67 3.77 2.59 -4.64
CA ILE A 67 3.71 3.91 -3.98
C ILE A 67 4.81 4.82 -4.52
N THR A 68 6.03 4.31 -4.69
CA THR A 68 7.14 5.07 -5.27
C THR A 68 6.81 5.58 -6.67
N GLN A 69 6.31 4.71 -7.56
CA GLN A 69 5.89 5.11 -8.90
C GLN A 69 4.78 6.16 -8.87
N CYS A 70 3.78 5.97 -7.99
CA CYS A 70 2.69 6.92 -7.82
C CYS A 70 3.19 8.30 -7.37
N LEU A 71 4.07 8.36 -6.36
CA LEU A 71 4.66 9.60 -5.86
C LEU A 71 5.44 10.32 -6.96
N VAL A 72 6.31 9.61 -7.70
CA VAL A 72 7.10 10.20 -8.79
C VAL A 72 6.20 10.72 -9.90
N GLN A 73 5.20 9.94 -10.33
CA GLN A 73 4.26 10.36 -11.37
C GLN A 73 3.46 11.59 -10.96
N LEU A 74 2.93 11.61 -9.73
CA LEU A 74 2.17 12.74 -9.22
C LEU A 74 3.04 13.99 -9.06
N SER A 75 4.27 13.83 -8.60
CA SER A 75 5.21 14.94 -8.51
C SER A 75 5.55 15.54 -9.86
N SER A 76 5.82 14.71 -10.86
CA SER A 76 6.09 15.19 -12.22
C SER A 76 4.86 15.82 -12.89
N ALA A 77 3.66 15.24 -12.69
CA ALA A 77 2.44 15.71 -13.34
C ALA A 77 1.84 16.98 -12.69
N ARG A 78 2.03 17.16 -11.39
CA ARG A 78 1.37 18.23 -10.61
C ARG A 78 2.34 19.23 -9.98
N SER A 79 3.65 19.07 -10.20
CA SER A 79 4.69 19.88 -9.57
C SER A 79 4.54 19.97 -8.04
N THR A 80 4.04 18.89 -7.42
CA THR A 80 3.84 18.77 -5.96
C THR A 80 4.78 17.72 -5.38
N PHE A 81 5.39 18.03 -4.24
CA PHE A 81 6.32 17.12 -3.59
C PHE A 81 5.86 16.73 -2.19
N ARG A 82 4.73 17.26 -1.74
CA ARG A 82 4.17 17.03 -0.41
C ARG A 82 2.89 16.24 -0.53
N PHE A 83 2.78 15.19 0.27
CA PHE A 83 1.71 14.22 0.20
C PHE A 83 1.13 13.96 1.57
N ARG A 84 -0.19 13.95 1.65
CA ARG A 84 -0.94 13.50 2.81
C ARG A 84 -1.44 12.09 2.54
N ILE A 85 -0.80 11.08 3.13
CA ILE A 85 -1.22 9.69 3.00
C ILE A 85 -2.38 9.47 3.97
N GLN A 86 -3.56 9.18 3.42
CA GLN A 86 -4.78 9.03 4.19
C GLN A 86 -5.47 7.70 3.89
N GLY A 87 -6.18 7.19 4.89
CA GLY A 87 -7.03 6.03 4.72
C GLY A 87 -8.36 6.38 4.05
N GLN A 88 -9.13 5.36 3.68
CA GLN A 88 -10.53 5.52 3.26
C GLN A 88 -11.44 6.00 4.40
N ASP A 89 -10.94 5.96 5.64
CA ASP A 89 -11.58 6.51 6.84
C ASP A 89 -11.28 8.01 7.04
N ASP A 90 -10.74 8.69 6.01
CA ASP A 90 -10.29 10.09 6.00
C ASP A 90 -9.23 10.44 7.06
N LYS A 91 -8.71 9.44 7.77
CA LYS A 91 -7.64 9.63 8.75
C LYS A 91 -6.32 9.76 8.04
N VAL A 92 -5.54 10.76 8.43
CA VAL A 92 -4.17 10.96 7.97
C VAL A 92 -3.23 10.03 8.74
N TYR A 93 -2.51 9.17 8.03
CA TYR A 93 -1.56 8.24 8.62
C TYR A 93 -0.14 8.76 8.55
N ILE A 94 0.22 9.42 7.45
CA ILE A 94 1.60 9.85 7.17
C ILE A 94 1.56 11.19 6.42
N LEU A 95 2.35 12.15 6.86
CA LEU A 95 2.76 13.29 6.03
C LEU A 95 4.10 12.94 5.39
N LEU A 96 4.19 13.06 4.06
CA LEU A 96 5.34 12.62 3.29
C LEU A 96 5.79 13.75 2.35
N TRP A 97 7.10 13.99 2.29
CA TRP A 97 7.71 14.94 1.38
C TRP A 97 8.77 14.21 0.54
N LEU A 98 8.55 14.15 -0.76
CA LEU A 98 9.54 13.67 -1.73
C LEU A 98 10.67 14.69 -1.88
N LEU A 99 11.89 14.32 -1.46
CA LEU A 99 13.07 15.16 -1.62
C LEU A 99 13.80 14.89 -2.92
N ASN A 100 13.91 13.61 -3.29
CA ASN A 100 14.65 13.22 -4.47
C ASN A 100 14.12 11.93 -5.07
N SER A 101 14.12 11.85 -6.40
CA SER A 101 13.64 10.70 -7.16
C SER A 101 14.74 9.87 -7.83
N ASP A 102 15.99 10.32 -7.82
CA ASP A 102 17.10 9.69 -8.54
C ASP A 102 18.18 9.09 -7.60
N SER A 103 17.80 8.76 -6.36
CA SER A 103 18.77 8.30 -5.35
C SER A 103 19.17 6.85 -5.58
N LEU A 104 20.47 6.55 -5.51
CA LEU A 104 21.00 5.20 -5.50
C LEU A 104 21.43 4.82 -4.08
N VAL A 105 20.86 3.76 -3.51
CA VAL A 105 21.15 3.29 -2.15
C VAL A 105 21.97 2.01 -2.22
N ILE A 106 23.06 1.96 -1.46
CA ILE A 106 23.93 0.78 -1.36
C ILE A 106 23.69 0.13 0.00
N GLU A 107 23.21 -1.11 0.00
CA GLU A 107 23.06 -1.87 1.23
C GLU A 107 24.37 -2.57 1.58
N SER A 108 24.96 -2.19 2.71
CA SER A 108 26.12 -2.89 3.28
C SER A 108 25.66 -4.25 3.79
N LEU A 109 26.39 -5.32 3.43
CA LEU A 109 26.15 -6.69 3.89
C LEU A 109 26.42 -6.81 5.40
N ARG A 110 25.52 -6.28 6.25
CA ARG A 110 25.54 -6.59 7.68
C ARG A 110 25.02 -8.01 7.86
N ASN A 111 25.86 -8.88 8.41
CA ASN A 111 25.52 -10.25 8.81
C ASN A 111 24.09 -10.35 9.36
N SER A 112 23.20 -10.99 8.61
CA SER A 112 21.76 -11.14 8.89
C SER A 112 21.45 -12.11 10.04
N LYS A 113 22.31 -12.19 11.06
CA LYS A 113 22.15 -13.17 12.16
C LYS A 113 21.07 -12.78 13.18
N TYR A 114 20.57 -11.55 13.16
CA TYR A 114 19.59 -11.09 14.15
C TYR A 114 18.61 -10.11 13.50
N ILE A 115 17.41 -10.57 13.14
CA ILE A 115 16.10 -9.89 13.23
C ILE A 115 15.10 -10.79 12.46
N LYS A 116 14.59 -11.83 13.13
CA LYS A 116 13.43 -12.61 12.68
C LYS A 116 12.15 -12.08 13.34
N LYS A 117 11.80 -10.80 13.15
CA LYS A 117 10.62 -10.22 13.86
C LYS A 117 9.42 -9.85 13.00
N PHE A 118 9.51 -9.86 11.66
CA PHE A 118 8.35 -9.54 10.81
C PHE A 118 8.31 -10.32 9.50
N PRO A 119 7.56 -11.44 9.43
CA PRO A 119 7.41 -12.25 8.21
C PRO A 119 6.77 -11.48 7.04
N LEU A 120 6.02 -10.40 7.32
CA LEU A 120 5.31 -9.62 6.31
C LEU A 120 6.23 -8.76 5.42
N LEU A 121 7.44 -8.49 5.88
CA LEU A 121 8.42 -7.62 5.22
C LEU A 121 9.66 -8.38 4.77
N GLU A 122 9.64 -9.71 4.86
CA GLU A 122 10.77 -10.54 4.50
C GLU A 122 10.82 -10.74 2.99
N ASP A 123 12.01 -10.49 2.46
CA ASP A 123 12.31 -10.54 1.06
C ASP A 123 13.21 -11.76 0.89
N THR A 124 12.59 -12.92 0.68
CA THR A 124 13.25 -14.23 0.68
C THR A 124 14.09 -14.48 -0.58
N LEU A 125 14.24 -13.47 -1.44
CA LEU A 125 15.07 -13.55 -2.63
C LEU A 125 16.53 -13.45 -2.21
N LYS A 126 17.32 -14.44 -2.62
CA LYS A 126 18.76 -14.57 -2.34
C LYS A 126 19.45 -13.20 -2.44
N ALA A 127 20.22 -12.87 -1.41
CA ALA A 127 21.03 -11.67 -1.36
C ALA A 127 22.11 -11.76 -2.45
N ASP A 128 21.84 -11.18 -3.61
CA ASP A 128 22.89 -10.91 -4.58
C ASP A 128 23.86 -9.91 -3.93
N SER A 129 25.11 -10.33 -3.84
CA SER A 129 26.22 -9.55 -3.31
C SER A 129 26.26 -8.16 -3.94
N SER A 130 26.24 -7.11 -3.10
CA SER A 130 26.45 -5.72 -3.51
C SER A 130 25.48 -5.21 -4.59
N SER A 131 24.18 -5.27 -4.35
CA SER A 131 23.23 -4.57 -5.22
C SER A 131 22.94 -3.17 -4.70
N ALA A 132 23.56 -2.17 -5.32
CA ALA A 132 23.03 -0.81 -5.30
C ALA A 132 21.62 -0.83 -5.93
N TRP A 133 20.67 -0.12 -5.35
CA TRP A 133 19.28 -0.08 -5.84
C TRP A 133 18.74 1.34 -5.93
N SER A 134 17.90 1.58 -6.94
CA SER A 134 17.26 2.88 -7.14
C SER A 134 16.17 3.11 -6.10
N ALA A 135 16.12 4.32 -5.57
CA ALA A 135 15.28 4.72 -4.48
C ALA A 135 14.79 6.16 -4.64
N ILE A 136 13.63 6.44 -4.04
CA ILE A 136 13.26 7.81 -3.72
C ILE A 136 13.66 8.13 -2.30
N LYS A 137 14.17 9.34 -2.07
CA LYS A 137 14.44 9.88 -0.75
C LYS A 137 13.23 10.69 -0.30
N VAL A 138 12.70 10.35 0.88
CA VAL A 138 11.53 11.01 1.45
C VAL A 138 11.78 11.47 2.87
N LEU A 139 11.14 12.57 3.24
CA LEU A 139 10.90 12.95 4.63
C LEU A 139 9.51 12.51 5.02
N TYR A 140 9.32 11.99 6.22
CA TYR A 140 8.00 11.59 6.69
C TYR A 140 7.76 11.89 8.16
N GLN A 141 6.49 12.03 8.51
CA GLN A 141 5.99 12.16 9.87
C GLN A 141 4.80 11.20 10.07
N PRO A 142 4.85 10.30 11.06
CA PRO A 142 3.69 9.49 11.44
C PRO A 142 2.62 10.34 12.13
N CYS A 143 1.36 10.14 11.76
CA CYS A 143 0.21 10.86 12.30
C CYS A 143 -0.77 9.97 13.10
N ILE A 144 -0.38 8.72 13.35
CA ILE A 144 -1.21 7.75 14.09
C ILE A 144 -1.33 8.18 15.56
N LYS A 145 -2.51 7.95 16.17
CA LYS A 145 -2.82 8.25 17.58
C LYS A 145 -2.59 9.73 17.91
N SER A 146 -3.23 10.62 17.15
CA SER A 146 -3.20 12.08 17.38
C SER A 146 -1.80 12.70 17.42
N ARG A 147 -0.79 12.01 16.86
CA ARG A 147 0.54 12.57 16.72
C ARG A 147 0.56 13.60 15.61
N ASN A 148 1.30 14.69 15.82
CA ASN A 148 1.51 15.73 14.82
C ASN A 148 0.21 16.42 14.32
N GLU A 149 -0.87 16.43 15.11
CA GLU A 149 -2.17 17.03 14.71
C GLU A 149 -2.05 18.47 14.19
N ARG A 150 -1.26 19.31 14.86
CA ARG A 150 -1.02 20.70 14.39
C ARG A 150 -0.39 20.76 13.00
N LEU A 151 0.53 19.84 12.72
CA LEU A 151 1.19 19.78 11.41
C LEU A 151 0.22 19.25 10.35
N VAL A 152 -0.62 18.27 10.71
CA VAL A 152 -1.68 17.77 9.85
C VAL A 152 -2.65 18.89 9.48
N SER A 153 -3.16 19.65 10.45
CA SER A 153 -4.08 20.76 10.15
C SER A 153 -3.47 21.83 9.25
N LEU A 154 -2.17 22.12 9.42
CA LEU A 154 -1.46 23.04 8.52
C LEU A 154 -1.39 22.50 7.09
N TRP A 155 -1.05 21.22 6.92
CA TRP A 155 -0.96 20.57 5.62
C TRP A 155 -2.32 20.36 4.95
N GLU A 156 -3.40 20.23 5.71
CA GLU A 156 -4.75 20.13 5.16
C GLU A 156 -5.22 21.43 4.49
N SER A 157 -4.79 22.57 5.02
CA SER A 157 -5.09 23.89 4.45
C SER A 157 -4.15 24.29 3.30
N ASP A 158 -3.04 23.57 3.10
CA ASP A 158 -2.02 23.89 2.11
C ASP A 158 -2.34 23.26 0.75
N ILE A 159 -2.67 24.10 -0.23
CA ILE A 159 -3.00 23.67 -1.60
C ILE A 159 -1.83 22.96 -2.32
N SER A 160 -0.60 23.15 -1.84
CA SER A 160 0.59 22.48 -2.40
C SER A 160 0.71 21.03 -1.95
N VAL A 161 -0.07 20.60 -0.96
CA VAL A 161 -0.09 19.24 -0.42
C VAL A 161 -1.14 18.39 -1.14
N HIS A 162 -0.71 17.28 -1.71
CA HIS A 162 -1.59 16.37 -2.44
C HIS A 162 -2.08 15.21 -1.56
N PRO A 163 -3.41 14.96 -1.45
CA PRO A 163 -3.91 13.80 -0.72
C PRO A 163 -3.73 12.51 -1.55
N LEU A 164 -3.17 11.47 -0.94
CA LEU A 164 -3.08 10.14 -1.50
C LEU A 164 -3.88 9.16 -0.63
N THR A 165 -5.07 8.79 -1.10
CA THR A 165 -5.97 7.87 -0.40
C THR A 165 -5.60 6.42 -0.69
N LEU A 166 -5.36 5.63 0.36
CA LEU A 166 -5.04 4.22 0.28
C LEU A 166 -5.93 3.41 1.25
N PRO A 167 -6.02 2.07 1.12
CA PRO A 167 -6.59 1.24 2.17
C PRO A 167 -5.81 1.44 3.48
N SER A 168 -6.50 1.56 4.62
CA SER A 168 -5.87 1.85 5.93
C SER A 168 -4.78 0.83 6.30
N ALA A 169 -4.97 -0.44 5.92
CA ALA A 169 -3.95 -1.48 6.10
C ALA A 169 -2.65 -1.19 5.30
N THR A 170 -2.78 -0.68 4.07
CA THR A 170 -1.65 -0.27 3.23
C THR A 170 -0.97 0.98 3.79
N CYS A 171 -1.71 1.94 4.37
CA CYS A 171 -1.10 3.09 5.06
C CYS A 171 -0.21 2.64 6.22
N LEU A 172 -0.69 1.71 7.04
CA LEU A 172 0.08 1.16 8.16
C LEU A 172 1.30 0.37 7.68
N GLU A 173 1.15 -0.44 6.62
CA GLU A 173 2.23 -1.18 5.99
C GLU A 173 3.32 -0.25 5.45
N LEU A 174 2.94 0.83 4.76
CA LEU A 174 3.86 1.86 4.29
C LEU A 174 4.61 2.53 5.45
N LEU A 175 3.93 2.82 6.56
CA LEU A 175 4.61 3.40 7.72
C LEU A 175 5.65 2.43 8.31
N LEU A 176 5.36 1.13 8.36
CA LEU A 176 6.31 0.13 8.83
C LEU A 176 7.54 0.03 7.90
N ILE A 177 7.31 0.11 6.59
CA ILE A 177 8.37 0.14 5.57
C ILE A 177 9.28 1.36 5.79
N LEU A 178 8.69 2.56 5.93
CA LEU A 178 9.43 3.81 6.18
C LEU A 178 10.22 3.75 7.49
N SER A 179 9.61 3.22 8.55
CA SER A 179 10.24 3.06 9.86
C SER A 179 11.44 2.12 9.82
N ARG A 180 11.32 1.01 9.08
CA ARG A 180 12.43 0.07 8.87
C ARG A 180 13.56 0.70 8.07
N SER A 181 13.22 1.41 6.99
CA SER A 181 14.19 2.14 6.17
C SER A 181 14.96 3.19 7.01
N ASN A 182 14.25 3.97 7.83
CA ASN A 182 14.86 4.92 8.77
C ASN A 182 15.79 4.24 9.78
N ALA A 183 15.37 3.11 10.36
CA ALA A 183 16.18 2.38 11.34
C ALA A 183 17.52 1.87 10.78
N ASN A 184 17.57 1.58 9.47
CA ASN A 184 18.79 1.19 8.78
C ASN A 184 19.78 2.37 8.57
N LEU A 185 19.34 3.62 8.73
CA LEU A 185 20.20 4.78 8.63
C LEU A 185 21.01 5.00 9.93
N PRO A 186 22.24 5.56 9.84
CA PRO A 186 22.96 6.07 10.99
C PRO A 186 22.12 7.08 11.77
N SER A 187 22.21 7.10 13.10
CA SER A 187 21.36 7.95 13.96
C SER A 187 21.36 9.43 13.55
N SER A 188 22.51 9.95 13.09
CA SER A 188 22.67 11.33 12.61
C SER A 188 21.90 11.64 11.33
N LEU A 189 21.58 10.62 10.52
CA LEU A 189 20.86 10.75 9.25
C LEU A 189 19.38 10.38 9.37
N ARG A 190 18.92 9.96 10.55
CA ARG A 190 17.51 9.56 10.74
C ARG A 190 16.54 10.74 10.73
N HIS A 191 17.02 11.95 10.97
CA HIS A 191 16.17 13.13 11.07
C HIS A 191 16.72 14.29 10.24
N MET A 192 15.82 15.10 9.70
CA MET A 192 16.12 16.35 9.01
C MET A 192 14.97 17.33 9.25
N ASN A 193 15.26 18.50 9.83
CA ASN A 193 14.26 19.54 10.13
C ASN A 193 13.03 19.00 10.90
N SER A 194 13.27 18.18 11.93
CA SER A 194 12.26 17.48 12.71
C SER A 194 11.48 16.37 11.98
N PHE A 195 11.67 16.15 10.68
CA PHE A 195 11.10 15.00 9.96
C PHE A 195 12.02 13.79 10.02
N GLN A 196 11.45 12.59 9.87
CA GLN A 196 12.23 11.36 9.73
C GLN A 196 12.62 11.15 8.27
N VAL A 197 13.83 10.65 8.02
CA VAL A 197 14.34 10.38 6.67
C VAL A 197 14.14 8.91 6.33
N ALA A 198 13.67 8.59 5.13
CA ALA A 198 13.60 7.22 4.64
C ALA A 198 13.90 7.15 3.13
N PHE A 199 14.24 5.95 2.69
CA PHE A 199 14.39 5.58 1.29
C PHE A 199 13.36 4.51 0.93
N LEU A 200 12.59 4.73 -0.12
CA LEU A 200 11.67 3.74 -0.67
C LEU A 200 12.26 3.19 -1.97
N LYS A 201 12.31 1.87 -2.09
CA LYS A 201 12.82 1.20 -3.28
C LYS A 201 11.89 1.40 -4.47
N MET A 202 12.47 1.64 -5.64
CA MET A 202 11.77 1.65 -6.93
C MET A 202 11.52 0.24 -7.44
#